data_AF-A0A2C7AUV1-F1
#
_entry.id   AF-A0A2C7AUV1-F1
#
_cell.length_a   1.000
_cell.length_b   1.000
_cell.length_c   1.000
_cell.angle_alpha   90.00
_cell.angle_beta   90.00
_cell.angle_gamma   90.00
#
_symmetry.space_group_name_H-M   'P 1'
#
loop_
_entity.id
_entity.type
_entity.pdbx_description
1 polymer ?
#
loop_
_entity_poly.entity_id
_entity_poly.type
_entity_poly.pdbx_seq_one_letter_code
_entity_poly.pdbx_strand_id
1 'polypeptide(L)'
;MRECLEETELAVEVERLVMTGVLGPIRYPNGDVCSFVDHVFRCHVTGGRAGTGDRENTAVRWFGVDTLPADIDPVVVRRIRVAVENPREVVLAGRYPEYA
;
A
#
# COMPACT_ATOMS: atom_id res chain seq x y z
N MET A 1 -9.29 -3.75 -5.14
CA MET A 1 -10.76 -3.96 -5.07
C MET A 1 -11.05 -5.16 -4.19
N ARG A 2 -10.72 -6.39 -4.61
CA ARG A 2 -10.89 -7.61 -3.79
C ARG A 2 -10.14 -7.55 -2.45
N GLU A 3 -8.82 -7.34 -2.48
CA GLU A 3 -7.98 -7.30 -1.26
C GLU A 3 -8.52 -6.31 -0.21
N CYS A 4 -8.88 -5.07 -0.60
CA CYS A 4 -9.47 -4.11 0.34
C CYS A 4 -10.75 -4.62 1.01
N LEU A 5 -11.61 -5.32 0.27
CA LEU A 5 -12.84 -5.88 0.84
C LEU A 5 -12.54 -7.05 1.78
N GLU A 6 -11.66 -7.96 1.36
CA GLU A 6 -11.29 -9.16 2.12
C GLU A 6 -10.56 -8.79 3.42
N GLU A 7 -9.62 -7.84 3.36
CA GLU A 7 -8.80 -7.47 4.51
C GLU A 7 -9.47 -6.44 5.44
N THR A 8 -10.28 -5.53 4.90
CA THR A 8 -10.77 -4.34 5.64
C THR A 8 -12.28 -4.17 5.71
N GLU A 9 -13.05 -5.05 5.05
CA GLU A 9 -14.51 -4.97 4.90
C GLU A 9 -15.00 -3.68 4.19
N LEU A 10 -14.10 -2.98 3.50
CA LEU A 10 -14.42 -1.76 2.76
C LEU A 10 -14.54 -2.04 1.26
N ALA A 11 -15.66 -1.62 0.69
CA ALA A 11 -15.80 -1.50 -0.75
C ALA A 11 -15.14 -0.19 -1.20
N VAL A 12 -14.28 -0.29 -2.20
CA VAL A 12 -13.57 0.86 -2.78
C VAL A 12 -13.73 0.86 -4.28
N GLU A 13 -13.51 2.01 -4.92
CA GLU A 13 -13.30 2.17 -6.36
C GLU A 13 -11.92 2.73 -6.65
N VAL A 14 -11.22 2.16 -7.63
CA VAL A 14 -9.91 2.68 -8.08
C VAL A 14 -10.16 3.94 -8.90
N GLU A 15 -9.62 5.06 -8.43
CA GLU A 15 -9.63 6.31 -9.18
C GLU A 15 -8.46 6.32 -10.17
N ARG A 16 -7.26 5.92 -9.71
CA ARG A 16 -6.05 6.05 -10.50
C ARG A 16 -4.88 5.21 -9.98
N LEU A 17 -4.02 4.75 -10.88
CA LEU A 17 -2.64 4.37 -10.55
C LEU A 17 -1.79 5.63 -10.37
N VAL A 18 -1.14 5.78 -9.22
CA VAL A 18 -0.36 6.99 -8.88
C VAL A 18 1.14 6.73 -8.75
N MET A 19 1.55 5.49 -8.46
CA MET A 19 2.95 5.13 -8.28
C MET A 19 3.20 3.65 -8.56
N THR A 20 4.39 3.33 -9.04
CA THR A 20 4.90 1.96 -9.10
C THR A 20 6.39 1.93 -8.76
N GLY A 21 6.85 0.85 -8.12
CA GLY A 21 8.25 0.65 -7.76
C GLY A 21 8.59 -0.83 -7.60
N VAL A 22 9.84 -1.10 -7.23
CA VAL A 22 10.39 -2.45 -7.10
C VAL A 22 10.97 -2.68 -5.71
N LEU A 23 10.42 -3.66 -5.00
CA LEU A 23 10.88 -4.16 -3.70
C LEU A 23 11.91 -5.28 -3.86
N GLY A 24 12.88 -5.33 -2.95
CA GLY A 24 13.90 -6.37 -2.86
C GLY A 24 15.20 -6.03 -3.62
N PRO A 25 16.07 -7.02 -3.89
CA PRO A 25 15.80 -8.46 -3.80
C PRO A 25 15.67 -8.97 -2.36
N ILE A 26 14.66 -9.81 -2.09
CA ILE A 26 14.47 -10.47 -0.80
C ILE A 26 14.90 -11.93 -0.93
N ARG A 27 15.82 -12.37 -0.06
CA ARG A 27 16.22 -13.77 0.06
C ARG A 27 15.42 -14.46 1.15
N TYR A 28 14.65 -15.47 0.79
CA TYR A 28 13.88 -16.27 1.73
C TYR A 28 14.69 -17.46 2.28
N PRO A 29 14.32 -18.04 3.45
CA PRO A 29 15.05 -19.17 4.05
C PRO A 29 15.14 -20.42 3.16
N ASN A 30 14.21 -20.59 2.22
CA ASN A 30 14.20 -21.68 1.25
C ASN A 30 15.22 -21.47 0.09
N GLY A 31 15.93 -20.34 0.06
CA GLY A 31 16.93 -20.01 -0.95
C GLY A 31 16.43 -19.13 -2.09
N ASP A 32 15.10 -18.91 -2.20
CA ASP A 32 14.51 -18.07 -3.24
C ASP A 32 14.96 -16.62 -3.11
N VAL A 33 15.14 -15.99 -4.27
CA VAL A 33 15.47 -14.56 -4.37
C VAL A 33 14.42 -13.90 -5.23
N CYS A 34 13.55 -13.11 -4.59
CA CYS A 34 12.41 -12.48 -5.24
C CYS A 34 12.61 -10.97 -5.33
N SER A 35 12.20 -10.37 -6.45
CA SER A 35 11.92 -8.94 -6.54
C SER A 35 10.43 -8.79 -6.85
N PHE A 36 9.79 -7.81 -6.22
CA PHE A 36 8.36 -7.58 -6.36
C PHE A 36 8.12 -6.21 -6.99
N VAL A 37 7.18 -6.14 -7.93
CA VAL A 37 6.70 -4.85 -8.45
C VAL A 37 5.43 -4.49 -7.70
N ASP A 38 5.43 -3.33 -7.04
CA ASP A 38 4.23 -2.81 -6.40
C ASP A 38 3.54 -1.76 -7.27
N HIS A 39 2.24 -1.62 -7.01
CA HIS A 39 1.38 -0.64 -7.65
C HIS A 39 0.56 0.05 -6.56
N VAL A 40 0.65 1.38 -6.50
CA VAL A 40 -0.13 2.19 -5.58
C VAL A 40 -1.30 2.78 -6.32
N PHE A 41 -2.50 2.31 -5.97
CA PHE A 41 -3.74 2.87 -6.47
C PHE A 41 -4.30 3.85 -5.46
N ARG A 42 -4.70 5.02 -5.96
CA ARG A 42 -5.57 5.93 -5.23
C ARG A 42 -7.00 5.44 -5.42
N CYS A 43 -7.71 5.28 -4.30
CA CYS A 43 -9.05 4.72 -4.27
C CYS A 43 -10.00 5.61 -3.47
N HIS A 44 -11.28 5.51 -3.79
CA HIS A 44 -12.38 6.11 -3.04
C HIS A 44 -13.19 5.01 -2.35
N VAL A 45 -13.53 5.17 -1.07
CA VAL A 45 -14.41 4.23 -0.35
C VAL A 45 -15.86 4.49 -0.75
N THR A 46 -16.54 3.46 -1.24
CA THR A 46 -17.94 3.56 -1.71
C THR A 46 -18.92 2.84 -0.79
N GLY A 47 -18.44 2.03 0.15
CA GLY A 47 -19.30 1.35 1.11
C GLY A 47 -18.56 0.45 2.09
N GLY A 48 -19.34 -0.22 2.94
CA GLY A 48 -18.82 -1.07 4.01
C GLY A 48 -18.51 -0.31 5.29
N ARG A 49 -17.98 -1.03 6.28
CA ARG A 49 -17.54 -0.50 7.56
C ARG A 49 -16.20 -1.12 7.88
N ALA A 50 -15.21 -0.31 8.24
CA ALA A 50 -13.87 -0.78 8.58
C ALA A 50 -13.93 -1.88 9.66
N GLY A 51 -13.42 -3.06 9.31
CA GLY A 51 -13.40 -4.27 10.12
C GLY A 51 -12.30 -5.21 9.65
N THR A 52 -12.00 -6.24 10.43
CA THR A 52 -11.01 -7.27 10.06
C THR A 52 -11.73 -8.43 9.38
N GLY A 53 -11.61 -8.55 8.07
CA GLY A 53 -12.36 -9.55 7.30
C GLY A 53 -11.75 -10.96 7.35
N ASP A 54 -10.85 -11.27 6.43
CA ASP A 54 -10.29 -12.60 6.17
C ASP A 54 -9.26 -13.13 7.19
N ARG A 55 -8.92 -12.30 8.19
CA ARG A 55 -7.96 -12.56 9.29
C ARG A 55 -6.49 -12.37 8.96
N GLU A 56 -6.15 -11.81 7.80
CA GLU A 56 -4.76 -11.41 7.54
C GLU A 56 -4.34 -10.20 8.41
N ASN A 57 -5.31 -9.41 8.86
CA ASN A 57 -5.12 -8.26 9.74
C ASN A 57 -5.71 -8.47 11.14
N THR A 58 -5.06 -7.90 12.17
CA THR A 58 -5.54 -7.92 13.57
C THR A 58 -6.35 -6.69 13.96
N ALA A 59 -6.23 -5.59 13.22
CA ALA A 59 -6.98 -4.36 13.43
C ALA A 59 -7.03 -3.53 12.15
N VAL A 60 -8.12 -2.75 11.98
CA VAL A 60 -8.28 -1.77 10.90
C VAL A 60 -8.70 -0.44 11.52
N ARG A 61 -7.98 0.64 11.18
CA ARG A 61 -8.21 1.98 11.72
C ARG A 61 -7.93 3.06 10.67
N TRP A 62 -8.56 4.20 10.84
CA TRP A 62 -8.28 5.40 10.05
C TRP A 62 -7.25 6.27 10.77
N PHE A 63 -6.31 6.82 10.02
CA PHE A 63 -5.30 7.75 10.51
C PHE A 63 -5.26 9.00 9.63
N GLY A 64 -5.03 10.16 10.26
CA GLY A 64 -4.62 11.35 9.52
C GLY A 64 -3.21 11.19 8.96
N VAL A 65 -2.95 11.82 7.81
CA VAL A 65 -1.65 11.72 7.09
C VAL A 65 -0.48 12.22 7.94
N ASP A 66 -0.72 13.20 8.81
CA ASP A 66 0.29 13.76 9.73
C ASP A 66 0.30 13.06 11.10
N THR A 67 -0.56 12.06 11.30
CA THR A 67 -0.72 11.31 12.56
C THR A 67 -0.58 9.81 12.36
N LEU A 68 0.27 9.42 11.41
CA LEU A 68 0.60 8.02 11.17
C LEU A 68 1.36 7.43 12.38
N PRO A 69 1.17 6.14 12.70
CA PRO A 69 2.03 5.43 13.65
C PRO A 69 3.52 5.59 13.31
N ALA A 70 4.36 5.72 14.34
CA ALA A 70 5.77 6.07 14.19
C ALA A 70 6.63 4.93 13.60
N ASP A 71 6.13 3.70 13.63
CA ASP A 71 6.79 2.46 13.22
C ASP A 71 6.43 2.01 11.80
N ILE A 72 5.77 2.86 11.01
CA ILE A 72 5.47 2.56 9.61
C ILE A 72 6.73 2.68 8.75
N ASP A 73 6.92 1.69 7.89
CA ASP A 73 7.98 1.64 6.89
C ASP A 73 8.04 2.94 6.04
N PRO A 74 9.21 3.57 5.86
CA PRO A 74 9.35 4.83 5.12
C PRO A 74 8.85 4.77 3.66
N VAL A 75 9.00 3.63 2.99
CA VAL A 75 8.49 3.43 1.63
C VAL A 75 6.97 3.42 1.65
N VAL A 76 6.35 2.79 2.64
CA VAL A 76 4.88 2.85 2.83
C VAL A 76 4.41 4.28 3.09
N VAL A 77 5.09 5.04 3.96
CA VAL A 77 4.77 6.46 4.20
C VAL A 77 4.85 7.26 2.89
N ARG A 78 5.87 7.03 2.06
CA ARG A 78 5.99 7.67 0.75
C ARG A 78 4.82 7.33 -0.18
N ARG A 79 4.41 6.06 -0.24
CA ARG A 79 3.24 5.63 -1.04
C ARG A 79 1.95 6.36 -0.61
N ILE A 80 1.72 6.47 0.70
CA ILE A 80 0.57 7.20 1.27
C ILE A 80 0.61 8.66 0.82
N ARG A 81 1.75 9.33 0.95
CA ARG A 81 1.90 10.75 0.55
C ARG A 81 1.63 10.96 -0.93
N VAL A 82 2.17 10.11 -1.81
CA VAL A 82 1.91 10.23 -3.26
C VAL A 82 0.43 10.03 -3.59
N ALA A 83 -0.26 9.10 -2.92
CA ALA A 83 -1.70 8.91 -3.11
C ALA A 83 -2.53 10.11 -2.64
N VAL A 84 -2.10 10.80 -1.59
CA VAL A 84 -2.73 12.03 -1.09
C VAL A 84 -2.47 13.21 -2.02
N GLU A 85 -1.21 13.42 -2.42
CA GLU A 85 -0.79 14.50 -3.33
C GLU A 85 -1.40 14.36 -4.72
N ASN A 86 -1.64 13.13 -5.18
CA ASN A 86 -2.25 12.79 -6.47
C ASN A 86 -1.60 13.55 -7.65
N PRO A 87 -0.27 13.39 -7.87
CA PRO A 87 0.43 14.09 -8.94
C PRO A 87 -0.15 13.73 -10.31
N ARG A 88 -0.01 14.66 -11.27
CA ARG A 88 -0.52 14.46 -12.63
C ARG A 88 0.15 13.29 -13.34
N GLU A 89 1.43 13.04 -13.11
CA GLU A 89 2.15 11.91 -13.71
C GLU A 89 2.27 10.75 -12.72
N VAL A 90 2.29 9.52 -13.23
CA VAL A 90 2.54 8.34 -12.38
C VAL A 90 3.99 8.37 -11.92
N VAL A 91 4.21 8.26 -10.62
CA VAL A 91 5.57 8.23 -10.05
C VAL A 91 6.21 6.87 -10.35
N LEU A 92 7.29 6.89 -11.12
CA LEU A 92 8.13 5.72 -11.37
C LEU A 92 9.28 5.71 -10.36
N ALA A 93 9.12 4.97 -9.27
CA ALA A 93 10.05 4.98 -8.15
C ALA A 93 11.34 4.19 -8.40
N GLY A 94 11.35 3.32 -9.42
CA GLY A 94 12.45 2.38 -9.62
C GLY A 94 12.56 1.40 -8.46
N ARG A 95 13.78 0.90 -8.20
CA ARG A 95 14.06 0.06 -7.04
C ARG A 95 14.21 0.94 -5.80
N TYR A 96 13.54 0.57 -4.72
CA TYR A 96 13.66 1.26 -3.44
C TYR A 96 15.02 0.96 -2.81
N PRO A 97 15.83 1.98 -2.49
CA PRO A 97 17.12 1.78 -1.83
C PRO A 97 16.96 1.19 -0.42
N GLU A 98 15.80 1.35 0.22
CA GLU A 98 15.49 0.82 1.55
C GLU A 98 15.43 -0.72 1.59
N TYR A 99 15.26 -1.36 0.43
CA TYR A 99 15.20 -2.82 0.28
C TYR A 99 16.33 -3.39 -0.60
N ALA A 100 17.36 -2.59 -0.86
CA ALA A 100 18.50 -2.94 -1.72
C ALA A 100 19.66 -3.60 -0.97
#